data_AF-A0A3D5CBM7-F1
#
_entry.id   AF-A0A3D5CBM7-F1
#
_cell.length_a   1.000
_cell.length_b   1.000
_cell.length_c   1.000
_cell.angle_alpha   90.00
_cell.angle_beta   90.00
_cell.angle_gamma   90.00
#
_symmetry.space_group_name_H-M   'P 1'
#
loop_
_entity.id
_entity.type
_entity.pdbx_description
1 polymer ?
#
loop_
_entity_poly.entity_id
_entity_poly.type
_entity_poly.pdbx_seq_one_letter_code
_entity_poly.pdbx_strand_id
1 'polypeptide(L)'
;MEGMQAAQTVVFLHGLGESADAWDAQRAALPSGFDSLAVDVFGSDNGSGGAAEFSLDAAADAVLRQIERHGADRVHLCGLSLGR
;
A
#
# COMPACT_ATOMS: atom_id res chain seq x y z
N MET A 1 19.51 -11.41 -25.29
CA MET A 1 19.15 -10.15 -24.62
C MET A 1 17.74 -10.34 -24.08
N GLU A 2 17.64 -10.95 -22.91
CA GLU A 2 16.37 -11.14 -22.21
C GLU A 2 15.88 -9.75 -21.80
N GLY A 3 14.72 -9.34 -22.32
CA GLY A 3 14.12 -8.06 -21.96
C GLY A 3 13.90 -8.03 -20.46
N MET A 4 14.39 -6.99 -19.80
CA MET A 4 14.16 -6.74 -18.37
C MET A 4 12.65 -6.75 -18.14
N GLN A 5 12.10 -7.82 -17.55
CA GLN A 5 10.71 -7.80 -17.13
C GLN A 5 10.55 -6.73 -16.06
N ALA A 6 9.55 -5.86 -16.20
CA ALA A 6 9.20 -4.91 -15.15
C ALA A 6 8.85 -5.69 -13.87
N ALA A 7 9.33 -5.21 -12.73
CA ALA A 7 9.04 -5.81 -11.44
C ALA A 7 7.52 -5.80 -11.16
N GLN A 8 7.01 -6.86 -10.55
CA GLN A 8 5.60 -6.94 -10.13
C GLN A 8 5.43 -6.27 -8.77
N THR A 9 4.57 -5.26 -8.67
CA THR A 9 4.34 -4.55 -7.41
C THR A 9 3.36 -5.32 -6.51
N VAL A 10 3.73 -5.53 -5.24
CA VAL A 10 2.83 -5.96 -4.17
C VAL A 10 2.48 -4.76 -3.31
N VAL A 11 1.19 -4.47 -3.19
CA VAL A 11 0.65 -3.41 -2.34
C VAL A 11 0.18 -4.02 -1.03
N PHE A 12 0.68 -3.50 0.09
CA PHE A 12 0.36 -3.98 1.43
C PHE A 12 -0.54 -2.98 2.17
N LEU A 13 -1.66 -3.47 2.68
CA LEU A 13 -2.64 -2.72 3.45
C LEU A 13 -2.74 -3.29 4.87
N HIS A 14 -2.37 -2.48 5.87
CA HIS A 14 -2.32 -2.89 7.27
C HIS A 14 -3.72 -2.95 7.93
N GLY A 15 -3.81 -3.58 9.10
CA GLY A 15 -5.02 -3.61 9.89
C GLY A 15 -5.31 -2.31 10.63
N LEU A 16 -6.53 -2.18 11.15
CA LEU A 16 -6.90 -1.05 12.00
C LEU A 16 -6.05 -1.05 13.29
N GLY A 17 -5.47 0.10 13.63
CA GLY A 17 -4.59 0.26 14.79
C GLY A 17 -3.13 -0.13 14.54
N GLU A 18 -2.79 -0.52 13.31
CA GLU A 18 -1.41 -0.74 12.87
C GLU A 18 -0.92 0.40 11.97
N SER A 19 0.31 0.30 11.49
CA SER A 19 0.91 1.16 10.46
C SER A 19 1.45 0.32 9.29
N ALA A 20 1.89 0.99 8.23
CA ALA A 20 2.53 0.34 7.08
C ALA A 20 3.76 -0.53 7.47
N ASP A 21 4.44 -0.20 8.56
CA ASP A 21 5.65 -0.90 9.04
C ASP A 21 5.35 -2.34 9.53
N ALA A 22 4.08 -2.67 9.78
CA ALA A 22 3.65 -4.04 10.10
C ALA A 22 4.02 -5.06 9.01
N TRP A 23 4.36 -4.57 7.80
CA TRP A 23 4.75 -5.38 6.65
C TRP A 23 6.25 -5.45 6.38
N ASP A 24 7.10 -4.79 7.16
CA ASP A 24 8.53 -4.66 6.86
C ASP A 24 9.24 -6.02 6.65
N ALA A 25 8.91 -7.02 7.49
CA ALA A 25 9.48 -8.35 7.37
C ALA A 25 9.09 -9.04 6.04
N GLN A 26 7.84 -8.90 5.62
CA GLN A 26 7.31 -9.48 4.40
C GLN A 26 7.87 -8.77 3.17
N ARG A 27 8.01 -7.44 3.23
CA ARG A 27 8.63 -6.64 2.17
C ARG A 27 10.09 -7.02 1.97
N ALA A 28 10.84 -7.17 3.05
CA ALA A 28 12.24 -7.60 3.01
C ALA A 28 12.41 -9.04 2.49
N ALA A 29 11.37 -9.88 2.60
CA ALA A 29 11.37 -11.27 2.15
C ALA A 29 10.83 -11.49 0.73
N LEU A 30 10.43 -10.43 0.01
CA LEU A 30 9.94 -10.57 -1.36
C LEU A 30 11.05 -11.14 -2.28
N PRO A 31 10.70 -12.09 -3.16
CA PRO A 31 11.66 -12.65 -4.10
C PRO A 31 12.03 -11.63 -5.18
N SER A 32 13.14 -11.88 -5.89
CA SER A 32 13.54 -11.06 -7.03
C SER A 32 12.44 -10.99 -8.09
N GLY A 33 12.31 -9.83 -8.73
CA GLY A 33 11.24 -9.56 -9.69
C GLY A 33 9.96 -9.00 -9.05
N PHE A 34 9.92 -8.82 -7.74
CA PHE A 34 8.85 -8.08 -7.05
C PHE A 34 9.36 -6.75 -6.48
N ASP A 35 8.47 -5.77 -6.46
CA ASP A 35 8.63 -4.51 -5.73
C ASP A 35 7.53 -4.41 -4.66
N SER A 36 7.73 -3.57 -3.65
CA SER A 36 6.80 -3.41 -2.53
C SER A 36 6.34 -1.98 -2.32
N LEU A 37 5.04 -1.82 -2.10
CA LEU A 37 4.42 -0.57 -1.69
C LEU A 37 3.55 -0.82 -0.46
N ALA A 38 3.97 -0.40 0.73
CA ALA A 38 3.08 -0.39 1.90
C ALA A 38 2.41 0.97 2.04
N VAL A 39 1.09 0.97 2.15
CA VAL A 39 0.27 2.18 2.18
C VAL A 39 -0.33 2.36 3.58
N ASP A 40 -0.25 3.57 4.12
CA ASP A 40 -1.02 3.99 5.28
C ASP A 40 -2.46 4.28 4.84
N VAL A 41 -3.39 3.41 5.23
CA VAL A 41 -4.78 3.38 4.71
C VAL A 41 -5.75 4.18 5.57
N PHE A 42 -5.41 4.40 6.84
CA PHE A 42 -6.24 5.17 7.78
C PHE A 42 -5.76 6.61 7.93
N GLY A 43 -4.63 6.95 7.31
CA GLY A 43 -4.06 8.28 7.28
C GLY A 43 -3.22 8.55 8.51
N SER A 44 -2.08 9.19 8.29
CA SER A 44 -1.29 9.82 9.34
C SER A 44 -1.96 11.16 9.63
N ASP A 45 -2.85 11.21 10.61
CA ASP A 45 -3.52 12.45 11.03
C ASP A 45 -2.48 13.37 11.71
N ASN A 46 -1.66 14.05 10.90
CA ASN A 46 -0.50 14.83 11.36
C ASN A 46 -0.70 16.35 11.21
N GLY A 47 -1.86 16.85 10.79
CA GLY A 47 -1.97 18.28 10.53
C GLY A 47 -3.35 18.81 10.16
N SER A 48 -3.91 19.56 11.11
CA SER A 48 -4.89 20.65 10.95
C SER A 48 -6.28 20.32 10.41
N GLY A 49 -7.25 20.33 11.33
CA GLY A 49 -8.59 20.85 11.04
C GLY A 49 -9.72 19.84 10.91
N GLY A 50 -9.97 19.08 11.98
CA GLY A 50 -11.13 18.20 12.12
C GLY A 50 -10.81 16.77 11.73
N ALA A 51 -11.05 15.83 12.64
CA ALA A 51 -10.99 14.41 12.33
C ALA A 51 -11.98 14.15 11.18
N ALA A 52 -11.47 13.99 9.96
CA ALA A 52 -12.30 13.49 8.88
C ALA A 52 -12.72 12.07 9.28
N GLU A 53 -14.03 11.82 9.33
CA GLU A 53 -14.51 10.46 9.57
C GLU A 53 -13.92 9.53 8.52
N PHE A 54 -13.44 8.38 8.96
CA PHE A 54 -12.92 7.36 8.05
C PHE A 54 -14.00 6.98 7.03
N SER A 55 -13.63 6.99 5.75
CA SER A 55 -14.45 6.49 4.64
C SER A 55 -13.65 5.47 3.86
N LEU A 56 -14.26 4.30 3.61
CA LEU A 56 -13.63 3.25 2.81
C LEU A 56 -13.34 3.73 1.39
N ASP A 57 -14.22 4.53 0.79
CA ASP A 57 -14.02 5.10 -0.55
C ASP A 57 -12.82 6.05 -0.56
N ALA A 58 -12.71 6.92 0.46
CA ALA A 58 -11.59 7.85 0.57
C ALA A 58 -10.25 7.11 0.79
N ALA A 59 -10.28 6.02 1.55
CA ALA A 59 -9.13 5.14 1.77
C ALA A 59 -8.72 4.41 0.47
N ALA A 60 -9.68 3.86 -0.27
CA ALA A 60 -9.44 3.23 -1.57
C ALA A 60 -8.84 4.23 -2.58
N ASP A 61 -9.38 5.45 -2.64
CA ASP A 61 -8.86 6.53 -3.48
C ASP A 61 -7.42 6.93 -3.07
N ALA A 62 -7.11 6.92 -1.77
CA ALA A 62 -5.76 7.19 -1.29
C ALA A 62 -4.78 6.10 -1.72
N VAL A 63 -5.18 4.82 -1.64
CA VAL A 63 -4.40 3.68 -2.14
C VAL A 63 -4.17 3.80 -3.64
N LEU A 64 -5.22 4.11 -4.42
CA LEU A 64 -5.10 4.27 -5.86
C LEU A 64 -4.09 5.37 -6.24
N ARG A 65 -4.17 6.54 -5.59
CA ARG A 65 -3.18 7.61 -5.79
C ARG A 65 -1.75 7.22 -5.41
N GLN A 66 -1.57 6.32 -4.44
CA GLN A 66 -0.25 5.79 -4.10
C GLN A 66 0.28 4.86 -5.21
N ILE A 67 -0.58 3.98 -5.74
CA ILE A 67 -0.25 3.06 -6.85
C ILE A 67 0.12 3.85 -8.11
N GLU A 68 -0.68 4.87 -8.46
CA GLU A 68 -0.43 5.74 -9.61
C GLU A 68 0.91 6.47 -9.49
N ARG A 69 1.21 7.04 -8.32
CA ARG A 69 2.51 7.70 -8.06
C ARG A 69 3.69 6.75 -8.06
N HIS A 70 3.47 5.50 -7.69
CA HIS A 70 4.48 4.44 -7.78
C HIS A 70 4.71 3.99 -9.24
N GLY A 71 3.80 4.30 -10.16
CA GLY A 71 3.94 4.01 -11.59
C GLY A 71 3.59 2.56 -11.96
N ALA A 72 2.80 1.87 -11.13
CA ALA A 72 2.39 0.50 -11.40
C ALA A 72 1.03 0.46 -12.11
N ASP A 73 0.99 -0.14 -13.30
CA ASP A 73 -0.25 -0.37 -14.06
C ASP A 73 -1.09 -1.52 -13.47
N ARG A 74 -0.44 -2.48 -12.83
CA ARG A 74 -1.06 -3.66 -12.21
C ARG A 74 -0.33 -4.00 -10.92
N VAL A 75 -1.10 -4.37 -9.90
CA VAL A 75 -0.56 -4.73 -8.58
C VAL A 75 -1.17 -6.04 -8.07
N HIS A 76 -0.44 -6.71 -7.18
CA HIS A 76 -0.99 -7.71 -6.28
C HIS A 76 -1.37 -7.00 -4.97
N LEU A 77 -2.60 -7.18 -4.49
CA LEU A 77 -3.05 -6.58 -3.25
C LEU A 77 -2.96 -7.59 -2.10
N CYS A 78 -2.27 -7.22 -1.02
CA CYS A 78 -2.14 -8.00 0.20
C CYS A 78 -2.69 -7.20 1.39
N GLY A 79 -3.85 -7.64 1.90
CA GLY A 79 -4.57 -6.95 2.96
C GLY A 79 -4.62 -7.72 4.27
N LEU A 80 -4.49 -7.01 5.40
CA LEU A 80 -4.68 -7.57 6.73
C LEU A 80 -5.97 -7.03 7.37
N SER A 81 -6.82 -7.95 7.84
CA SER A 81 -8.05 -7.64 8.59
C SER A 81 -9.00 -6.67 7.90
N LEU A 82 -8.95 -5.36 8.19
CA LEU A 82 -9.79 -4.34 7.56
C LEU A 82 -9.19 -3.82 6.24
N GLY A 83 -7.89 -4.00 6.03
CA GLY A 83 -7.21 -3.64 4.78
C GLY A 83 -7.46 -4.60 3.62
N ARG A 84 -8.53 -5.41 3.64
CA ARG A 84 -8.90 -6.38 2.60
C ARG A 84 -10.09 -5.90 1.76
#